data_AF-A0A1I5T1B1-F1
#
_entry.id   AF-A0A1I5T1B1-F1
#
_cell.length_a   1.000
_cell.length_b   1.000
_cell.length_c   1.000
_cell.angle_alpha   90.00
_cell.angle_beta   90.00
_cell.angle_gamma   90.00
#
_symmetry.space_group_name_H-M   'P 1'
#
loop_
_entity.id
_entity.type
_entity.pdbx_description
1 polymer ?
#
loop_
_entity_poly.entity_id
_entity_poly.type
_entity_poly.pdbx_seq_one_letter_code
_entity_poly.pdbx_strand_id
1 'polypeptide(L)'
;MSNTINIMGNTSTAAVTIEELMKENSLLKQEIEELKAKLRWFEEQFRLSRQKMYGRSSEKTNSGEGEQLSFFNEAEKESNAEAAEPAIEEITYKRRKRKGYREENIKDLPLEVIEYRLPEEEQICHVVVVSFMR
;
A
#
# COMPACT_ATOMS: atom_id res chain seq x y z
N MET A 1 -26.41 -40.00 -66.01
CA MET A 1 -27.13 -40.15 -64.72
C MET A 1 -26.20 -40.19 -63.51
N SER A 2 -24.94 -40.65 -63.65
CA SER A 2 -23.99 -40.72 -62.53
C SER A 2 -23.43 -39.38 -62.05
N ASN A 3 -23.21 -38.40 -62.95
CA ASN A 3 -22.72 -37.06 -62.58
C ASN A 3 -23.74 -36.21 -61.81
N THR A 4 -25.04 -36.33 -62.14
CA THR A 4 -26.11 -35.59 -61.47
C THR A 4 -26.31 -36.04 -60.03
N ILE A 5 -26.13 -37.34 -59.74
CA ILE A 5 -26.21 -37.89 -58.38
C ILE A 5 -25.05 -37.38 -57.51
N ASN A 6 -23.83 -37.30 -58.06
CA ASN A 6 -22.65 -36.82 -57.34
C ASN A 6 -22.70 -35.31 -57.04
N ILE A 7 -23.28 -34.52 -57.95
CA ILE A 7 -23.50 -33.08 -57.75
C ILE A 7 -24.53 -32.86 -56.63
N MET A 8 -25.66 -33.58 -56.64
CA MET A 8 -26.69 -33.46 -55.59
C MET A 8 -26.17 -33.89 -54.20
N GLY A 9 -25.32 -34.91 -54.15
CA GLY A 9 -24.64 -35.35 -52.92
C GLY A 9 -23.69 -34.27 -52.36
N ASN A 10 -22.85 -33.67 -53.21
CA ASN A 10 -21.91 -32.61 -52.79
C ASN A 10 -22.61 -31.30 -52.39
N THR A 11 -23.72 -30.93 -53.03
CA THR A 11 -24.48 -29.73 -52.63
C THR A 11 -25.20 -29.90 -51.30
N SER A 12 -25.65 -31.12 -50.99
CA SER A 12 -26.30 -31.43 -49.72
C SER A 12 -25.30 -31.47 -48.56
N THR A 13 -24.12 -32.06 -48.75
CA THR A 13 -23.06 -32.06 -47.73
C THR A 13 -22.51 -30.65 -47.50
N ALA A 14 -22.31 -29.86 -48.57
CA ALA A 14 -21.91 -28.46 -48.46
C ALA A 14 -22.93 -27.62 -47.66
N ALA A 15 -24.22 -27.78 -47.92
CA ALA A 15 -25.28 -27.08 -47.18
C ALA A 15 -25.29 -27.43 -45.69
N VAL A 16 -25.14 -28.71 -45.33
CA VAL A 16 -25.05 -29.17 -43.94
C VAL A 16 -23.81 -28.57 -43.25
N THR A 17 -22.66 -28.57 -43.92
CA THR A 17 -21.43 -27.96 -43.36
C THR A 17 -21.55 -26.45 -43.16
N ILE A 18 -22.27 -25.73 -44.04
CA ILE A 18 -22.52 -24.29 -43.89
C ILE A 18 -23.40 -24.04 -42.66
N GLU A 19 -24.42 -24.86 -42.46
CA GLU A 19 -25.35 -24.73 -41.33
C GLU A 19 -24.66 -25.03 -39.99
N GLU A 20 -23.78 -26.03 -39.96
CA GLU A 20 -22.91 -26.34 -38.81
C GLU A 20 -21.97 -25.16 -38.48
N LEU A 21 -21.29 -24.60 -39.50
CA LEU A 21 -20.39 -23.45 -39.36
C LEU A 21 -21.13 -22.18 -38.90
N MET A 22 -22.39 -22.00 -39.31
CA MET A 22 -23.23 -20.89 -38.86
C MET A 22 -23.61 -21.04 -37.38
N LYS A 23 -23.94 -22.25 -36.93
CA LYS A 23 -24.19 -22.55 -35.51
C LYS A 23 -22.95 -22.31 -34.67
N GLU A 24 -21.79 -22.79 -35.12
CA GLU A 24 -20.51 -22.58 -34.43
C GLU A 24 -20.19 -21.08 -34.32
N ASN A 25 -20.31 -20.32 -35.42
CA ASN A 25 -20.13 -18.87 -35.39
C ASN A 25 -21.09 -18.15 -34.44
N SER A 26 -22.34 -18.61 -34.35
CA SER A 26 -23.33 -18.10 -33.39
C SER A 26 -22.86 -18.30 -31.96
N LEU A 27 -22.45 -19.52 -31.62
CA LEU A 27 -22.00 -19.88 -30.27
C LEU A 27 -20.73 -19.12 -29.88
N LEU A 28 -19.75 -19.05 -30.78
CA LEU A 28 -18.52 -18.30 -30.57
C LEU A 28 -18.78 -16.80 -30.34
N LYS A 29 -19.76 -16.22 -31.05
CA LYS A 29 -20.15 -14.81 -30.82
C LYS A 29 -20.75 -14.59 -29.45
N GLN A 30 -21.60 -15.51 -28.98
CA GLN A 30 -22.18 -15.45 -27.63
C GLN A 30 -21.10 -15.56 -26.56
N GLU A 31 -20.19 -16.52 -26.70
CA GLU A 31 -19.07 -16.69 -25.78
C GLU A 31 -18.16 -15.46 -25.72
N ILE A 32 -17.84 -14.87 -26.89
CA ILE A 32 -17.07 -13.62 -26.95
C ILE A 32 -17.79 -12.49 -26.21
N GLU A 33 -19.11 -12.38 -26.34
CA GLU A 33 -19.89 -11.34 -25.68
C GLU A 33 -19.91 -11.52 -24.15
N GLU A 34 -20.08 -12.76 -23.69
CA GLU A 34 -19.97 -13.12 -22.27
C GLU A 34 -18.59 -12.82 -21.70
N LEU A 35 -17.53 -13.21 -22.42
CA LEU A 35 -16.15 -12.97 -22.00
C LEU A 35 -15.84 -11.48 -21.93
N LYS A 36 -16.30 -10.69 -22.91
CA LYS A 36 -16.18 -9.22 -22.89
C LYS A 36 -16.95 -8.59 -21.74
N ALA A 37 -18.13 -9.11 -21.39
CA ALA A 37 -18.88 -8.64 -20.23
C ALA A 37 -18.13 -8.91 -18.92
N LYS A 38 -17.58 -10.12 -18.76
CA LYS A 38 -16.75 -10.50 -17.60
C LYS A 38 -15.48 -9.63 -17.50
N LEU A 39 -14.80 -9.39 -18.62
CA LEU A 39 -13.62 -8.53 -18.66
C LEU A 39 -13.94 -7.09 -18.20
N ARG A 40 -14.98 -6.47 -18.76
CA ARG A 40 -15.41 -5.13 -18.34
C ARG A 40 -15.75 -5.06 -16.86
N TRP A 41 -16.39 -6.11 -16.33
CA TRP A 41 -16.71 -6.20 -14.91
C TRP A 41 -15.44 -6.27 -14.05
N PHE A 42 -14.48 -7.11 -14.41
CA PHE A 42 -13.20 -7.20 -13.70
C PHE A 42 -12.38 -5.91 -13.77
N GLU A 43 -12.35 -5.24 -14.93
CA GLU A 43 -11.67 -3.96 -15.11
C GLU A 43 -12.23 -2.88 -14.18
N GLU A 44 -13.56 -2.78 -14.06
CA GLU A 44 -14.19 -1.81 -13.16
C GLU A 44 -13.92 -2.14 -11.69
N GLN A 45 -14.01 -3.41 -11.30
CA GLN A 45 -13.64 -3.84 -9.95
C GLN A 45 -12.17 -3.54 -9.63
N PHE A 46 -11.28 -3.79 -10.59
CA PHE A 46 -9.86 -3.51 -10.45
C PHE A 46 -9.59 -2.02 -10.32
N ARG A 47 -10.24 -1.18 -11.14
CA ARG A 47 -10.15 0.28 -11.06
C ARG A 47 -10.60 0.79 -9.69
N LEU A 48 -11.75 0.31 -9.20
CA LEU A 48 -12.27 0.64 -7.88
C LEU A 48 -11.33 0.20 -6.76
N SER A 49 -10.79 -1.02 -6.83
CA SER A 49 -9.83 -1.55 -5.86
C SER A 49 -8.54 -0.73 -5.82
N ARG A 50 -7.97 -0.41 -6.99
CA ARG A 50 -6.79 0.46 -7.10
C ARG A 50 -7.05 1.85 -6.57
N GLN A 51 -8.23 2.43 -6.82
CA GLN A 51 -8.61 3.71 -6.26
C GLN A 51 -8.80 3.67 -4.73
N LYS A 52 -9.27 2.54 -4.17
CA LYS A 52 -9.36 2.38 -2.71
C LYS A 52 -8.00 2.21 -2.04
N MET A 53 -7.11 1.39 -2.63
CA MET A 53 -5.78 1.13 -2.05
C MET A 53 -4.78 2.27 -2.30
N TYR A 54 -4.79 2.82 -3.51
CA TYR A 54 -3.77 3.77 -3.99
C TYR A 54 -4.36 5.07 -4.53
N GLY A 55 -5.68 5.25 -4.48
CA GLY A 55 -6.25 6.57 -4.70
C GLY A 55 -5.81 7.52 -3.59
N ARG A 56 -6.27 8.76 -3.62
CA ARG A 56 -6.07 9.71 -2.52
C ARG A 56 -6.79 9.22 -1.25
N SER A 57 -6.28 8.17 -0.60
CA SER A 57 -6.51 7.87 0.80
C SER A 57 -5.74 8.92 1.58
N SER A 58 -6.27 10.12 1.53
CA SER A 58 -6.41 10.94 2.72
C SER A 58 -5.37 10.71 3.84
N GLU A 59 -4.09 10.94 3.55
CA GLU A 59 -3.40 12.06 4.19
C GLU A 59 -4.12 13.36 3.74
N LYS A 60 -5.40 13.45 4.05
CA LYS A 60 -5.99 14.69 4.47
C LYS A 60 -5.52 14.73 5.91
N THR A 61 -4.24 15.03 6.11
CA THR A 61 -3.94 16.06 7.10
C THR A 61 -5.00 17.10 6.81
N ASN A 62 -5.91 17.35 7.74
CA ASN A 62 -6.77 18.52 7.64
C ASN A 62 -5.80 19.71 7.63
N SER A 63 -5.24 19.98 6.46
CA SER A 63 -4.52 21.17 6.06
C SER A 63 -5.53 22.25 5.71
N GLY A 64 -6.82 22.03 6.01
CA GLY A 64 -7.68 23.06 6.56
C GLY A 64 -7.48 23.09 8.07
N GLU A 65 -6.64 24.00 8.52
CA GLU A 65 -6.83 24.83 9.72
C GLU A 65 -7.78 24.23 10.78
N GLY A 66 -7.24 23.73 11.89
CA GLY A 66 -8.13 23.39 13.01
C GLY A 66 -7.44 22.79 14.22
N GLU A 67 -7.04 21.52 14.15
CA GLU A 67 -6.68 20.80 15.38
C GLU A 67 -5.19 20.87 15.73
N GLN A 68 -4.27 20.71 14.78
CA GLN A 68 -2.84 20.69 15.11
C GLN A 68 -2.27 22.09 15.38
N LEU A 69 -2.76 23.13 14.70
CA LEU A 69 -2.30 24.51 14.91
C LEU A 69 -2.69 25.06 16.29
N SER A 70 -3.79 24.59 16.88
CA SER A 70 -4.23 25.00 18.21
C SER A 70 -3.53 24.24 19.35
N PHE A 71 -2.76 23.18 19.06
CA PHE A 71 -2.11 22.36 20.09
C PHE A 71 -1.07 23.14 20.92
N PHE A 72 -0.50 24.21 20.35
CA PHE A 72 0.49 25.05 21.03
C PHE A 72 -0.03 26.45 21.41
N ASN A 73 -1.34 26.70 21.28
CA ASN A 73 -1.96 28.01 21.51
C ASN A 73 -2.36 28.24 22.98
N GLU A 74 -1.82 27.45 23.92
CA GLU A 74 -2.17 27.56 25.35
C GLU A 74 -1.74 28.91 25.92
N ALA A 75 -0.53 29.37 25.57
CA ALA A 75 0.02 30.62 26.09
C ALA A 75 -0.79 31.84 25.65
N GLU A 76 -1.16 31.95 24.37
CA GLU A 76 -1.97 33.07 23.87
C GLU A 76 -3.41 33.00 24.39
N LYS A 77 -4.00 31.80 24.47
CA LYS A 77 -5.38 31.60 24.96
C LYS A 77 -5.54 31.95 26.44
N GLU A 78 -4.53 31.65 27.25
CA GLU A 78 -4.52 31.94 28.69
C GLU A 78 -3.91 33.31 29.02
N SER A 79 -3.37 34.04 28.02
CA SER A 79 -2.79 35.36 28.24
C SER A 79 -3.85 36.37 28.68
N ASN A 80 -3.54 37.11 29.75
CA ASN A 80 -4.34 38.25 30.19
C ASN A 80 -3.54 39.54 29.94
N ALA A 81 -3.92 40.31 28.93
CA ALA A 81 -3.25 41.56 28.56
C ALA A 81 -3.33 42.65 29.64
N GLU A 82 -4.27 42.53 30.59
CA GLU A 82 -4.41 43.47 31.71
C GLU A 82 -3.57 43.07 32.93
N ALA A 83 -2.98 41.87 32.94
CA ALA A 83 -2.09 41.42 34.01
C ALA A 83 -0.69 42.03 33.86
N ALA A 84 -0.08 42.41 34.99
CA ALA A 84 1.30 42.89 34.99
C ALA A 84 2.27 41.74 34.65
N GLU A 85 3.25 42.01 33.79
CA GLU A 85 4.30 41.03 33.46
C GLU A 85 5.06 40.60 34.73
N PRO A 86 5.38 39.30 34.86
CA PRO A 86 6.16 38.81 35.98
C PRO A 86 7.56 39.43 35.96
N ALA A 87 8.09 39.77 37.14
CA ALA A 87 9.45 40.28 37.27
C ALA A 87 10.47 39.21 36.83
N ILE A 88 11.39 39.60 35.96
CA ILE A 88 12.45 38.70 35.47
C ILE A 88 13.45 38.48 36.62
N GLU A 89 13.44 37.28 37.21
CA GLU A 89 14.42 36.88 38.20
C GLU A 89 15.74 36.49 37.51
N GLU A 90 16.77 37.32 37.66
CA GLU A 90 18.10 37.00 37.17
C GLU A 90 18.80 36.05 38.15
N ILE A 91 19.02 34.80 37.72
CA ILE A 91 19.81 33.82 38.47
C ILE A 91 21.23 34.37 38.61
N THR A 92 21.55 34.89 39.79
CA THR A 92 22.80 35.61 40.08
C THR A 92 24.03 34.71 40.11
N TYR A 93 23.85 33.38 40.09
CA TYR A 93 24.94 32.41 40.21
C TYR A 93 25.14 31.57 38.94
N LYS A 94 26.39 31.48 38.50
CA LYS A 94 26.79 30.55 37.44
C LYS A 94 27.11 29.20 38.05
N ARG A 95 26.21 28.22 37.90
CA ARG A 95 26.49 26.83 38.29
C ARG A 95 27.46 26.18 37.31
N ARG A 96 28.58 25.65 37.81
CA ARG A 96 29.42 24.73 37.02
C ARG A 96 28.76 23.36 36.98
N LYS A 97 28.57 22.80 35.79
CA LYS A 97 28.14 21.40 35.64
C LYS A 97 29.23 20.49 36.20
N ARG A 98 28.89 19.63 37.15
CA ARG A 98 29.81 18.62 37.69
C ARG A 98 29.99 17.54 36.63
N LYS A 99 31.24 17.21 36.28
CA LYS A 99 31.57 16.06 35.43
C LYS A 99 31.19 14.79 36.21
N GLY A 100 30.45 13.86 35.62
CA GLY A 100 30.00 12.65 36.33
C GLY A 100 28.52 12.64 36.77
N TYR A 101 27.82 13.79 36.73
CA TYR A 101 26.45 13.91 37.26
C TYR A 101 25.45 13.00 36.54
N ARG A 102 25.63 12.81 35.22
CA ARG A 102 24.75 11.96 34.43
C ARG A 102 24.98 10.49 34.78
N GLU A 103 26.23 10.08 34.92
CA GLU A 103 26.61 8.73 35.28
C GLU A 103 26.10 8.39 36.69
N GLU A 104 26.23 9.31 37.66
CA GLU A 104 25.67 9.13 39.02
C GLU A 104 24.16 8.91 39.02
N ASN A 105 23.40 9.72 38.27
CA ASN A 105 21.94 9.58 38.22
C ASN A 105 21.46 8.29 37.54
N ILE A 106 22.29 7.66 36.72
CA ILE A 106 21.93 6.46 35.95
C ILE A 106 22.35 5.16 36.67
N LYS A 107 23.26 5.23 37.66
CA LYS A 107 23.80 4.05 38.35
C LYS A 107 22.74 3.17 39.02
N ASP A 108 21.70 3.78 39.58
CA ASP A 108 20.69 3.07 40.36
C ASP A 108 19.45 2.69 39.53
N LEU A 109 19.42 3.02 38.23
CA LEU A 109 18.32 2.65 37.36
C LEU A 109 18.46 1.18 36.92
N PRO A 110 17.38 0.37 36.99
CA PRO A 110 17.42 -0.99 36.51
C PRO A 110 17.68 -0.98 35.00
N LEU A 111 18.70 -1.73 34.58
CA LEU A 111 19.07 -1.89 33.18
C LEU A 111 18.67 -3.29 32.72
N GLU A 112 17.62 -3.37 31.92
CA GLU A 112 17.19 -4.61 31.27
C GLU A 112 17.80 -4.68 29.87
N VAL A 113 18.73 -5.62 29.66
CA VAL A 113 19.26 -5.94 28.33
C VAL A 113 18.53 -7.16 27.79
N ILE A 114 17.81 -6.98 26.69
CA ILE A 114 17.13 -8.07 26.00
C ILE A 114 17.91 -8.38 24.71
N GLU A 115 18.62 -9.51 24.70
CA GLU A 115 19.30 -10.01 23.51
C GLU A 115 18.35 -10.91 22.70
N TYR A 116 18.06 -10.52 21.47
CA TYR A 116 17.35 -11.35 20.51
C TYR A 116 18.37 -11.95 19.54
N ARG A 117 18.56 -13.27 19.58
CA ARG A 117 19.37 -13.99 18.59
C ARG A 117 18.46 -14.74 17.63
N LEU A 118 18.77 -14.63 16.34
CA LEU A 118 18.11 -15.45 15.32
C LEU A 118 18.48 -16.92 15.55
N PRO A 119 17.58 -17.88 15.30
CA PRO A 119 17.95 -19.30 15.25
C PRO A 119 19.00 -19.52 14.15
N GLU A 120 19.89 -20.51 14.33
CA GLU A 120 21.03 -20.75 13.44
C GLU A 120 20.64 -20.85 11.96
N GLU A 121 19.44 -21.37 11.68
CA GLU A 121 18.95 -21.60 10.33
C GLU A 121 18.53 -20.32 9.60
N GLU A 122 18.24 -19.27 10.37
CA GLU A 122 17.92 -17.93 9.87
C GLU A 122 19.15 -17.00 9.93
N GLN A 123 20.26 -17.44 10.53
CA GLN A 123 21.55 -16.74 10.48
C GLN A 123 22.27 -16.95 9.13
N ILE A 124 21.62 -17.56 8.15
CA ILE A 124 22.16 -17.80 6.81
C ILE A 124 21.79 -16.62 5.91
N CYS A 125 22.76 -15.73 5.65
CA CYS A 125 22.62 -14.70 4.64
C CYS A 125 22.72 -15.33 3.23
N HIS A 126 21.60 -15.53 2.54
CA HIS A 126 21.57 -16.10 1.17
C HIS A 126 22.30 -15.25 0.12
N VAL A 127 22.71 -14.03 0.47
CA VAL A 127 23.46 -13.12 -0.37
C VAL A 127 24.67 -12.60 0.42
N VAL A 128 25.71 -13.43 0.61
CA VAL A 128 27.05 -13.19 0.02
C VAL A 128 27.84 -14.50 0.10
N VAL A 129 27.88 -15.27 -1.00
CA VAL A 129 29.01 -16.17 -1.26
C VAL A 129 30.18 -15.26 -1.64
N VAL A 130 30.88 -14.71 -0.64
CA VAL A 130 32.24 -14.21 -0.91
C VAL A 130 33.09 -15.46 -0.99
N SER A 131 33.27 -15.95 -2.21
CA SER A 131 34.36 -16.86 -2.53
C SER A 131 35.67 -16.19 -2.14
N PHE A 132 36.12 -16.36 -0.90
CA PHE A 132 37.50 -16.10 -0.53
C PHE A 132 38.30 -17.37 -0.84
N MET A 133 38.51 -17.59 -2.14
CA MET A 133 39.52 -18.52 -2.63
C MET A 133 40.88 -17.85 -2.37
N ARG A 134 41.66 -18.42 -1.46
CA ARG A 134 43.11 -18.24 -1.40
C ARG A 134 43.76 -19.59 -1.67
#